data_AF-A0A0C9SE62-F1
#
_entry.id   AF-A0A0C9SE62-F1
#
_cell.length_a   1.000
_cell.length_b   1.000
_cell.length_c   1.000
_cell.angle_alpha   90.00
_cell.angle_beta   90.00
_cell.angle_gamma   90.00
#
_symmetry.space_group_name_H-M   'P 1'
#
loop_
_entity.id
_entity.type
_entity.pdbx_description
1 polymer ?
#
loop_
_entity_poly.entity_id
_entity_poly.type
_entity_poly.pdbx_seq_one_letter_code
_entity_poly.pdbx_strand_id
1 'polypeptide(L)'
;MLPLVVSLLIASVLPGVYNSQDISRNTNDPILYELYTSNLLGSYTYLAIILGAESPLKLDLDRCLKTQYNGSYHRGFKHLVTYRHQRSANGDANWPQREINVLIKVSIDAGYARVNITPLEDKQLPQALKGPLKVLYAKEDCFLLEHEEKLEDHPACTLWLPFTKLDRPPQECINKYKSKCRTERRLDYKPWKHLCRFDA
;
A
#
# COMPACT_ATOMS: atom_id res chain seq x y z
N MET A 1 -53.15 13.85 -32.51
CA MET A 1 -51.70 13.56 -32.37
C MET A 1 -51.02 14.83 -31.88
N LEU A 2 -50.77 14.94 -30.57
CA LEU A 2 -50.03 16.06 -29.97
C LEU A 2 -48.56 15.64 -29.79
N PRO A 3 -47.57 16.50 -30.09
CA PRO A 3 -46.19 16.21 -29.75
C PRO A 3 -45.93 16.52 -28.28
N LEU A 4 -45.31 15.55 -27.61
CA LEU A 4 -44.74 15.67 -26.27
C LEU A 4 -43.58 16.68 -26.32
N VAL A 5 -43.71 17.81 -25.63
CA VAL A 5 -42.59 18.71 -25.36
C VAL A 5 -41.84 18.17 -24.15
N VAL A 6 -40.67 17.57 -24.40
CA VAL A 6 -39.75 17.16 -23.34
C VAL A 6 -39.02 18.40 -22.84
N SER A 7 -39.40 18.87 -21.66
CA SER A 7 -38.69 19.93 -20.94
C SER A 7 -37.31 19.44 -20.49
N LEU A 8 -36.24 19.91 -21.14
CA LEU A 8 -34.89 19.85 -20.58
C LEU A 8 -34.78 20.87 -19.43
N LEU A 9 -34.72 20.37 -18.19
CA LEU A 9 -34.28 21.15 -17.05
C LEU A 9 -32.75 21.32 -17.12
N ILE A 10 -32.31 22.47 -17.65
CA ILE A 10 -30.93 22.93 -17.50
C ILE A 10 -30.83 23.48 -16.07
N ALA A 11 -30.20 22.72 -15.17
CA ALA A 11 -29.80 23.23 -13.87
C ALA A 11 -28.62 24.19 -14.06
N SER A 12 -28.92 25.49 -14.15
CA SER A 12 -27.93 26.56 -14.08
C SER A 12 -27.38 26.64 -12.65
N VAL A 13 -26.14 26.18 -12.46
CA VAL A 13 -25.41 26.38 -11.20
C VAL A 13 -24.74 27.76 -11.28
N LEU A 14 -25.28 28.73 -10.54
CA LEU A 14 -24.67 30.04 -10.35
C LEU A 14 -23.30 29.91 -9.64
N PRO A 15 -22.30 30.74 -9.97
CA PRO A 15 -21.04 30.78 -9.25
C PRO A 15 -21.26 31.47 -7.89
N GLY A 16 -21.45 30.65 -6.85
CA GLY A 16 -21.43 31.11 -5.47
C GLY A 16 -20.03 31.57 -5.10
N VAL A 17 -19.92 32.84 -4.73
CA VAL A 17 -18.73 33.46 -4.13
C VAL A 17 -18.39 32.68 -2.86
N TYR A 18 -17.32 31.86 -2.91
CA TYR A 18 -16.81 31.19 -1.73
C TYR A 18 -16.05 32.21 -0.86
N ASN A 19 -16.71 32.56 0.24
CA ASN A 19 -16.15 33.37 1.29
C ASN A 19 -15.00 32.58 1.95
N SER A 20 -13.80 33.14 1.85
CA SER A 20 -12.58 32.63 2.48
C SER A 20 -12.64 32.93 3.97
N GLN A 21 -13.18 31.99 4.77
CA GLN A 21 -12.88 31.79 6.20
C GLN A 21 -13.83 30.72 6.77
N ASP A 22 -13.35 29.47 6.77
CA ASP A 22 -13.67 28.37 7.73
C ASP A 22 -13.39 26.98 7.12
N ILE A 23 -12.16 26.75 6.64
CA ILE A 23 -11.66 25.40 6.31
C ILE A 23 -11.15 24.77 7.60
N SER A 24 -12.09 24.27 8.40
CA SER A 24 -11.86 23.51 9.62
C SER A 24 -11.61 22.02 9.30
N ARG A 25 -10.38 21.56 9.56
CA ARG A 25 -9.94 20.18 9.90
C ARG A 25 -10.49 18.98 9.08
N ASN A 26 -9.64 18.51 8.16
CA ASN A 26 -9.21 17.10 8.02
C ASN A 26 -10.19 15.99 7.57
N THR A 27 -11.17 16.27 6.72
CA THR A 27 -12.05 15.24 6.12
C THR A 27 -11.54 14.67 4.77
N ASN A 28 -10.54 15.27 4.14
CA ASN A 28 -10.04 14.87 2.82
C ASN A 28 -8.96 13.78 2.84
N ASP A 29 -8.30 13.54 3.98
CA ASP A 29 -7.14 12.64 4.04
C ASP A 29 -7.46 11.19 3.65
N PRO A 30 -8.58 10.56 4.09
CA PRO A 30 -8.88 9.18 3.72
C PRO A 30 -9.15 8.99 2.23
N ILE A 31 -9.83 9.96 1.61
CA ILE A 31 -10.15 9.92 0.17
C ILE A 31 -8.87 10.07 -0.64
N LEU A 32 -8.00 11.02 -0.27
CA LEU A 32 -6.70 11.17 -0.93
C LEU A 32 -5.81 9.96 -0.74
N TYR A 33 -5.82 9.35 0.46
CA TYR A 33 -5.02 8.15 0.70
C TYR A 33 -5.52 6.94 -0.06
N GLU A 34 -6.84 6.75 -0.18
CA GLU A 34 -7.42 5.74 -1.07
C GLU A 34 -6.95 5.97 -2.50
N LEU A 35 -7.11 7.19 -3.03
CA LEU A 35 -6.73 7.54 -4.39
C LEU A 35 -5.25 7.29 -4.69
N TYR A 36 -4.34 7.82 -3.87
CA TYR A 36 -2.90 7.65 -4.09
C TYR A 36 -2.47 6.19 -3.98
N THR A 37 -3.03 5.45 -3.02
CA THR A 37 -2.72 4.02 -2.84
C THR A 37 -3.24 3.21 -4.03
N SER A 38 -4.48 3.46 -4.46
CA SER A 38 -5.10 2.84 -5.64
C SER A 38 -4.32 3.14 -6.92
N ASN A 39 -3.86 4.38 -7.11
CA ASN A 39 -3.05 4.75 -8.27
C ASN A 39 -1.70 4.00 -8.32
N LEU A 40 -1.02 3.89 -7.18
CA LEU A 40 0.24 3.14 -7.10
C LEU A 40 0.03 1.64 -7.36
N LEU A 41 -0.99 1.05 -6.74
CA LEU A 41 -1.33 -0.37 -6.93
C LEU A 41 -1.81 -0.68 -8.36
N GLY A 42 -2.53 0.23 -9.00
CA GLY A 42 -3.00 0.09 -10.38
C GLY A 42 -1.95 0.41 -11.44
N SER A 43 -0.75 0.83 -11.04
CA SER A 43 0.33 1.14 -11.99
C SER A 43 1.17 -0.10 -12.32
N TYR A 44 1.68 -0.19 -13.54
CA TYR A 44 2.54 -1.30 -14.00
C TYR A 44 3.95 -1.31 -13.39
N THR A 45 4.20 -0.52 -12.34
CA THR A 45 5.48 -0.54 -11.61
C THR A 45 5.53 -1.70 -10.62
N TYR A 46 6.73 -2.19 -10.35
CA TYR A 46 6.97 -2.94 -9.13
C TYR A 46 6.90 -2.01 -7.93
N LEU A 47 6.22 -2.45 -6.87
CA LEU A 47 6.24 -1.82 -5.55
C LEU A 47 6.98 -2.74 -4.58
N ALA A 48 7.77 -2.18 -3.66
CA ALA A 48 8.46 -2.93 -2.60
C ALA A 48 8.26 -2.27 -1.24
N ILE A 49 8.27 -3.12 -0.22
CA ILE A 49 8.49 -2.67 1.16
C ILE A 49 9.95 -2.23 1.25
N ILE A 50 10.22 -1.01 1.71
CA ILE A 50 11.59 -0.53 1.94
C ILE A 50 11.93 -0.33 3.41
N LEU A 51 10.91 -0.12 4.23
CA LEU A 51 11.01 0.02 5.68
C LEU A 51 9.84 -0.74 6.28
N GLY A 52 10.09 -1.44 7.38
CA GLY A 52 9.04 -2.07 8.17
C GLY A 52 9.55 -2.57 9.50
N ALA A 53 8.64 -2.92 10.39
CA ALA A 53 8.96 -3.51 11.69
C ALA A 53 9.38 -4.98 11.50
N GLU A 54 10.69 -5.25 11.55
CA GLU A 54 11.26 -6.54 11.11
C GLU A 54 10.69 -7.74 11.86
N SER A 55 10.71 -7.72 13.19
CA SER A 55 10.31 -8.86 14.03
C SER A 55 8.80 -9.16 13.98
N PRO A 56 7.90 -8.21 14.27
CA PRO A 56 6.45 -8.48 14.26
C PRO A 56 5.97 -8.92 12.87
N LEU A 57 6.51 -8.32 11.81
CA LEU A 57 6.09 -8.61 10.44
C LEU A 57 6.91 -9.72 9.77
N LYS A 58 7.82 -10.36 10.51
CA LYS A 58 8.72 -11.43 10.03
C LYS A 58 9.50 -11.06 8.76
N LEU A 59 9.85 -9.78 8.60
CA LEU A 59 10.58 -9.29 7.42
C LEU A 59 12.06 -9.68 7.46
N ASP A 60 12.55 -10.15 8.59
CA ASP A 60 13.85 -10.81 8.72
C ASP A 60 13.83 -12.23 8.11
N LEU A 61 12.69 -12.91 8.13
CA LEU A 61 12.47 -14.23 7.54
C LEU A 61 11.99 -14.14 6.09
N ASP A 62 10.99 -13.31 5.81
CA ASP A 62 10.39 -13.10 4.49
C ASP A 62 10.93 -11.80 3.87
N ARG A 63 12.07 -11.91 3.18
CA ARG A 63 12.79 -10.78 2.60
C ARG A 63 12.41 -10.53 1.16
N CYS A 64 12.87 -9.40 0.62
CA CYS A 64 12.71 -9.01 -0.78
C CYS A 64 11.25 -8.89 -1.22
N LEU A 65 10.36 -8.55 -0.29
CA LEU A 65 8.93 -8.52 -0.55
C LEU A 65 8.60 -7.39 -1.52
N LYS A 66 8.13 -7.78 -2.71
CA LYS A 66 7.72 -6.92 -3.79
C LYS A 66 6.43 -7.39 -4.43
N THR A 67 5.75 -6.51 -5.13
CA THR A 67 4.51 -6.81 -5.84
C THR A 67 4.51 -6.14 -7.21
N GLN A 68 3.87 -6.79 -8.17
CA GLN A 68 3.67 -6.27 -9.53
C GLN A 68 2.21 -6.39 -9.92
N TYR A 69 1.63 -5.29 -10.39
CA TYR A 69 0.30 -5.29 -10.96
C TYR A 69 0.26 -6.16 -12.23
N ASN A 70 -0.71 -7.08 -12.31
CA ASN A 70 -0.88 -7.96 -13.46
C ASN A 70 -2.33 -8.01 -13.99
N GLY A 71 -3.16 -7.04 -13.60
CA GLY A 71 -4.51 -6.84 -14.13
C GLY A 71 -5.54 -6.49 -13.07
N SER A 72 -6.78 -6.26 -13.49
CA SER A 72 -7.89 -5.99 -12.58
C SER A 72 -8.81 -7.20 -12.45
N TYR A 73 -9.35 -7.46 -11.26
CA TYR A 73 -10.31 -8.55 -11.02
C TYR A 73 -11.34 -8.15 -9.95
N HIS A 74 -12.64 -8.33 -10.21
CA HIS A 74 -13.73 -7.99 -9.28
C HIS A 74 -13.54 -6.67 -8.49
N ARG A 75 -13.28 -5.57 -9.22
CA ARG A 75 -13.05 -4.22 -8.67
C ARG A 75 -11.83 -4.09 -7.74
N GLY A 76 -10.87 -5.00 -7.83
CA GLY A 76 -9.56 -4.89 -7.18
C GLY A 76 -8.41 -5.04 -8.16
N PHE A 77 -7.21 -4.87 -7.63
CA PHE A 77 -5.95 -4.99 -8.35
C PHE A 77 -5.40 -6.40 -8.15
N LYS A 78 -5.22 -7.14 -9.24
CA LYS A 78 -4.53 -8.42 -9.24
C LYS A 78 -3.03 -8.14 -9.28
N HIS A 79 -2.31 -8.78 -8.37
CA HIS A 79 -0.87 -8.66 -8.30
C HIS A 79 -0.19 -10.02 -8.19
N LEU A 80 1.03 -10.10 -8.70
CA LEU A 80 2.00 -11.13 -8.34
C LEU A 80 2.90 -10.58 -7.23
N VAL A 81 2.80 -11.17 -6.04
CA VAL A 81 3.72 -10.90 -4.94
C VAL A 81 4.90 -11.86 -5.02
N THR A 82 6.10 -11.33 -4.88
CA THR A 82 7.35 -12.10 -4.83
C THR A 82 8.11 -11.79 -3.55
N TYR A 83 8.65 -12.82 -2.90
CA TYR A 83 9.51 -12.69 -1.72
C TYR A 83 10.48 -13.87 -1.64
N ARG A 84 11.44 -13.82 -0.71
CA ARG A 84 12.41 -14.88 -0.46
C ARG A 84 12.42 -15.24 1.02
N HIS A 85 12.20 -16.51 1.33
CA HIS A 85 12.29 -16.99 2.71
C HIS A 85 13.75 -17.27 3.04
N GLN A 86 14.34 -16.67 4.09
CA GLN A 86 15.77 -16.79 4.41
C GLN A 86 16.21 -18.22 4.79
N ARG A 87 15.24 -19.08 5.15
CA ARG A 87 15.49 -20.48 5.47
C ARG A 87 14.67 -21.38 4.54
N SER A 88 15.12 -22.61 4.30
CA SER A 88 14.29 -23.64 3.68
C SER A 88 13.30 -24.20 4.71
N ALA A 89 12.30 -24.97 4.25
CA ALA A 89 11.43 -25.72 5.16
C ALA A 89 12.21 -26.71 6.06
N ASN A 90 13.41 -27.11 5.63
CA ASN A 90 14.30 -28.03 6.34
C ASN A 90 15.28 -27.29 7.29
N GLY A 91 15.19 -25.95 7.38
CA GLY A 91 16.02 -25.14 8.27
C GLY A 91 17.34 -24.64 7.67
N ASP A 92 17.71 -25.07 6.47
CA ASP A 92 18.93 -24.65 5.79
C ASP A 92 18.87 -23.18 5.40
N ALA A 93 20.02 -22.48 5.47
CA ALA A 93 20.13 -21.13 4.94
C ALA A 93 20.11 -21.16 3.40
N ASN A 94 18.92 -20.99 2.83
CA ASN A 94 18.68 -20.85 1.41
C ASN A 94 17.57 -19.81 1.23
N TRP A 95 17.60 -19.03 0.15
CA TRP A 95 16.64 -17.95 -0.13
C TRP A 95 15.76 -18.31 -1.33
N PRO A 96 14.97 -19.40 -1.29
CA PRO A 96 14.08 -19.76 -2.39
C PRO A 96 13.09 -18.63 -2.65
N GLN A 97 12.94 -18.27 -3.93
CA GLN A 97 11.91 -17.33 -4.36
C GLN A 97 10.54 -17.98 -4.18
N ARG A 98 9.61 -17.22 -3.60
CA ARG A 98 8.21 -17.57 -3.41
C ARG A 98 7.35 -16.56 -4.14
N GLU A 99 6.25 -17.06 -4.68
CA GLU A 99 5.33 -16.30 -5.49
C GLU A 99 3.90 -16.64 -5.13
N ILE A 100 3.07 -15.60 -5.03
CA ILE A 100 1.65 -15.73 -4.74
C ILE A 100 0.85 -14.69 -5.53
N ASN A 101 -0.18 -15.15 -6.23
CA ASN A 101 -1.15 -14.25 -6.85
C ASN A 101 -2.12 -13.76 -5.77
N VAL A 102 -2.30 -12.44 -5.70
CA VAL A 102 -3.18 -11.81 -4.72
C VAL A 102 -4.14 -10.85 -5.41
N LEU A 103 -5.28 -10.63 -4.75
CA LEU A 103 -6.21 -9.56 -5.04
C LEU A 103 -6.07 -8.51 -3.94
N ILE A 104 -5.77 -7.28 -4.35
CA ILE A 104 -5.63 -6.12 -3.47
C ILE A 104 -6.82 -5.19 -3.70
N LYS A 105 -7.55 -4.86 -2.64
CA LYS A 105 -8.64 -3.88 -2.68
C LYS A 105 -8.34 -2.73 -1.73
N VAL A 106 -8.53 -1.51 -2.21
CA VAL A 106 -8.48 -0.31 -1.38
C VAL A 106 -9.90 0.17 -1.16
N SER A 107 -10.26 0.52 0.06
CA SER A 107 -11.58 0.99 0.42
C SER A 107 -11.49 1.99 1.57
N ILE A 108 -12.50 2.85 1.70
CA ILE A 108 -12.66 3.68 2.89
C ILE A 108 -13.62 2.95 3.84
N ASP A 109 -13.18 2.71 5.06
CA ASP A 109 -13.95 2.04 6.12
C ASP A 109 -13.77 2.83 7.43
N ALA A 110 -14.86 3.06 8.15
CA ALA A 110 -14.88 3.79 9.43
C ALA A 110 -14.02 5.10 9.45
N GLY A 111 -14.02 5.85 8.34
CA GLY A 111 -13.32 7.14 8.23
C GLY A 111 -11.82 7.05 7.93
N TYR A 112 -11.29 5.91 7.51
CA TYR A 112 -9.89 5.77 7.06
C TYR A 112 -9.79 4.91 5.80
N ALA A 113 -8.73 5.11 5.01
CA ALA A 113 -8.42 4.23 3.89
C ALA A 113 -7.79 2.92 4.39
N ARG A 114 -8.17 1.80 3.78
CA ARG A 114 -7.78 0.44 4.17
C ARG A 114 -7.43 -0.38 2.94
N VAL A 115 -6.38 -1.17 3.04
CA VAL A 115 -5.93 -2.13 2.02
C VAL A 115 -6.25 -3.54 2.50
N ASN A 116 -6.98 -4.29 1.69
CA ASN A 116 -7.29 -5.69 1.94
C ASN A 116 -6.57 -6.55 0.90
N ILE A 117 -5.78 -7.52 1.35
CA ILE A 117 -5.03 -8.43 0.49
C ILE A 117 -5.59 -9.84 0.66
N THR A 118 -6.03 -10.46 -0.43
CA THR A 118 -6.60 -11.81 -0.44
C THR A 118 -5.80 -12.69 -1.38
N PRO A 119 -5.32 -13.87 -0.95
CA PRO A 119 -4.65 -14.79 -1.86
C PRO A 119 -5.67 -15.35 -2.87
N LEU A 120 -5.27 -15.49 -4.13
CA LEU A 120 -6.08 -16.09 -5.19
C LEU A 120 -5.85 -17.60 -5.34
N GLU A 121 -4.98 -18.14 -4.51
CA GLU A 121 -4.54 -19.53 -4.49
C GLU A 121 -4.56 -20.01 -3.03
N ASP A 122 -4.57 -21.33 -2.80
CA ASP A 122 -4.43 -21.91 -1.46
C ASP A 122 -2.98 -21.81 -0.96
N LYS A 123 -2.57 -20.58 -0.66
CA LYS A 123 -1.24 -20.21 -0.15
C LYS A 123 -1.40 -19.21 0.99
N GLN A 124 -0.59 -19.38 2.02
CA GLN A 124 -0.56 -18.44 3.12
C GLN A 124 0.17 -17.15 2.72
N LEU A 125 -0.43 -16.00 3.07
CA LEU A 125 0.20 -14.70 2.92
C LEU A 125 1.36 -14.54 3.93
N PRO A 126 2.50 -13.92 3.54
CA PRO A 126 3.49 -13.39 4.46
C PRO A 126 2.84 -12.49 5.53
N GLN A 127 3.39 -12.48 6.75
CA GLN A 127 2.82 -11.72 7.87
C GLN A 127 2.62 -10.24 7.53
N ALA A 128 3.58 -9.63 6.84
CA ALA A 128 3.52 -8.24 6.35
C ALA A 128 2.42 -7.94 5.30
N LEU A 129 1.62 -8.93 4.90
CA LEU A 129 0.48 -8.77 3.99
C LEU A 129 -0.85 -9.24 4.61
N LYS A 130 -0.84 -9.70 5.86
CA LYS A 130 -2.02 -10.28 6.49
C LYS A 130 -2.95 -9.23 7.07
N GLY A 131 -4.23 -9.57 7.03
CA GLY A 131 -5.28 -8.80 7.63
C GLY A 131 -5.64 -7.59 6.78
N PRO A 132 -6.52 -6.77 7.33
CA PRO A 132 -6.88 -5.51 6.71
C PRO A 132 -5.94 -4.41 7.22
N LEU A 133 -5.28 -3.70 6.30
CA LEU A 133 -4.15 -2.84 6.58
C LEU A 133 -4.59 -1.37 6.50
N LYS A 134 -4.44 -0.59 7.56
CA LYS A 134 -4.86 0.82 7.54
C LYS A 134 -3.80 1.68 6.85
N VAL A 135 -4.23 2.56 5.95
CA VAL A 135 -3.33 3.52 5.28
C VAL A 135 -3.13 4.72 6.22
N LEU A 136 -1.93 4.84 6.77
CA LEU A 136 -1.55 5.92 7.68
C LEU A 136 -1.14 7.22 6.97
N TYR A 137 -0.65 7.06 5.74
CA TYR A 137 -0.17 8.12 4.88
C TYR A 137 -0.03 7.58 3.45
N ALA A 138 -0.41 8.35 2.44
CA ALA A 138 -0.08 8.05 1.05
C ALA A 138 0.10 9.34 0.24
N LYS A 139 0.94 9.24 -0.78
CA LYS A 139 1.26 10.29 -1.75
C LYS A 139 1.59 9.67 -3.10
N GLU A 140 1.97 10.49 -4.09
CA GLU A 140 2.20 10.03 -5.47
C GLU A 140 3.20 8.88 -5.59
N ASP A 141 4.22 8.84 -4.73
CA ASP A 141 5.34 7.89 -4.81
C ASP A 141 5.45 6.92 -3.62
N CYS A 142 4.50 6.95 -2.66
CA CYS A 142 4.57 6.04 -1.52
C CYS A 142 3.24 5.87 -0.78
N PHE A 143 3.12 4.77 -0.05
CA PHE A 143 2.09 4.62 0.97
C PHE A 143 2.62 3.87 2.19
N LEU A 144 2.04 4.18 3.34
CA LEU A 144 2.40 3.64 4.65
C LEU A 144 1.21 2.87 5.21
N LEU A 145 1.44 1.59 5.52
CA LEU A 145 0.43 0.72 6.09
C LEU A 145 0.71 0.44 7.56
N GLU A 146 -0.35 0.50 8.36
CA GLU A 146 -0.45 -0.01 9.72
C GLU A 146 -0.88 -1.48 9.69
N HIS A 147 -0.26 -2.30 10.53
CA HIS A 147 -0.64 -3.70 10.74
C HIS A 147 -1.30 -3.82 12.11
N GLU A 148 -2.46 -4.49 12.17
CA GLU A 148 -3.23 -4.73 13.39
C GLU A 148 -2.52 -5.78 14.27
N GLU A 149 -1.34 -5.44 14.80
CA GLU A 149 -0.76 -6.14 15.95
C GLU A 149 -0.92 -5.26 17.18
N LYS A 150 -1.62 -5.79 18.20
CA LYS A 150 -1.80 -5.15 19.51
C LYS A 150 -0.45 -5.07 20.22
N LEU A 151 0.31 -4.01 19.94
CA LEU A 151 1.53 -3.68 20.66
C LEU A 151 1.33 -2.33 21.33
N GLU A 152 1.73 -2.26 22.60
CA GLU A 152 1.20 -1.31 23.58
C GLU A 152 1.56 0.17 23.34
N ASP A 153 2.56 0.48 22.49
CA ASP A 153 3.05 1.87 22.33
C ASP A 153 3.10 2.41 20.88
N HIS A 154 3.34 1.58 19.87
CA HIS A 154 3.40 2.01 18.45
C HIS A 154 3.04 0.86 17.50
N PRO A 155 2.31 1.14 16.40
CA PRO A 155 1.94 0.10 15.47
C PRO A 155 3.14 -0.42 14.67
N ALA A 156 3.08 -1.71 14.31
CA ALA A 156 3.93 -2.27 13.29
C ALA A 156 3.51 -1.67 11.93
N CYS A 157 4.47 -1.18 11.15
CA CYS A 157 4.19 -0.52 9.89
C CYS A 157 5.04 -1.06 8.74
N THR A 158 4.61 -0.78 7.52
CA THR A 158 5.42 -0.96 6.29
C THR A 158 5.30 0.25 5.38
N LEU A 159 6.43 0.75 4.88
CA LEU A 159 6.49 1.78 3.86
C LEU A 159 6.74 1.16 2.48
N TRP A 160 5.85 1.46 1.54
CA TRP A 160 5.85 0.93 0.18
C TRP A 160 6.17 2.01 -0.85
N LEU A 161 7.04 1.70 -1.82
CA LEU A 161 7.45 2.61 -2.89
C LEU A 161 7.62 1.87 -4.21
N PRO A 162 7.53 2.57 -5.35
CA PRO A 162 7.92 2.02 -6.64
C PRO A 162 9.43 1.81 -6.74
N PHE A 163 9.84 0.85 -7.58
CA PHE A 163 11.25 0.48 -7.77
C PHE A 163 12.13 1.66 -8.20
N THR A 164 11.56 2.56 -8.99
CA THR A 164 12.20 3.79 -9.48
C THR A 164 12.61 4.75 -8.36
N LYS A 165 12.12 4.56 -7.12
CA LYS A 165 12.37 5.42 -5.96
C LYS A 165 13.18 4.71 -4.86
N LEU A 166 13.60 3.45 -5.05
CA LEU A 166 14.32 2.68 -4.02
C LEU A 166 15.68 3.28 -3.65
N ASP A 167 16.43 3.77 -4.65
CA ASP A 167 17.76 4.32 -4.43
C ASP A 167 17.73 5.70 -3.76
N ARG A 168 16.64 6.45 -3.99
CA ARG A 168 16.40 7.78 -3.40
C ARG A 168 14.94 7.91 -2.96
N PRO A 169 14.55 7.30 -1.83
CA PRO A 169 13.18 7.38 -1.33
C PRO A 169 12.80 8.83 -1.01
N PRO A 170 11.56 9.29 -1.28
CA PRO A 170 11.14 10.64 -0.93
C PRO A 170 11.26 10.89 0.57
N GLN A 171 11.97 11.95 0.95
CA GLN A 171 12.26 12.25 2.35
C GLN A 171 10.99 12.44 3.19
N GLU A 172 9.92 12.97 2.57
CA GLU A 172 8.61 13.13 3.21
C GLU A 172 8.04 11.78 3.67
N CYS A 173 8.04 10.77 2.81
CA CYS A 173 7.59 9.40 3.11
C CYS A 173 8.38 8.79 4.27
N ILE A 174 9.71 8.97 4.23
CA ILE A 174 10.62 8.50 5.29
C ILE A 174 10.33 9.20 6.62
N ASN A 175 10.09 10.51 6.60
CA ASN A 175 9.77 11.28 7.81
C ASN A 175 8.41 10.86 8.39
N LYS A 176 7.40 10.62 7.52
CA LYS A 176 6.09 10.12 7.94
C LYS A 176 6.19 8.76 8.61
N TYR A 177 6.93 7.81 8.03
CA TYR A 177 7.22 6.53 8.68
C TYR A 177 7.81 6.70 10.08
N LYS A 178 8.89 7.49 10.22
CA LYS A 178 9.54 7.72 11.52
C LYS A 178 8.62 8.38 12.55
N SER A 179 7.69 9.23 12.11
CA SER A 179 6.78 9.96 13.00
C SER A 179 5.58 9.13 13.49
N LYS A 180 5.19 8.08 12.75
CA LYS A 180 3.96 7.32 13.00
C LYS A 180 4.19 5.91 13.51
N CYS A 181 5.38 5.37 13.30
CA CYS A 181 5.68 3.95 13.47
C CYS A 181 6.83 3.75 14.45
N ARG A 182 6.87 2.58 15.08
CA ARG A 182 7.97 2.21 15.98
C ARG A 182 9.30 2.28 15.23
N THR A 183 10.30 2.88 15.85
CA THR A 183 11.69 2.88 15.35
C THR A 183 12.32 1.51 15.57
N GLU A 184 11.88 0.50 14.83
CA GLU A 184 12.58 -0.78 14.78
C GLU A 184 13.68 -0.77 13.72
N ARG A 185 14.57 -1.77 13.81
CA ARG A 185 15.68 -1.99 12.89
C ARG A 185 15.15 -1.86 11.46
N ARG A 186 15.73 -0.92 10.70
CA ARG A 186 15.29 -0.67 9.32
C ARG A 186 15.73 -1.85 8.47
N LEU A 187 14.78 -2.39 7.71
CA LEU A 187 15.08 -3.15 6.50
C LEU A 187 16.08 -2.35 5.66
N ASP A 188 17.30 -2.88 5.50
CA ASP A 188 18.30 -2.31 4.59
C ASP A 188 18.54 -3.28 3.44
N TYR A 189 17.88 -3.05 2.30
CA TYR A 189 18.05 -3.91 1.14
C TYR A 189 19.35 -3.69 0.37
N LYS A 190 20.17 -2.68 0.70
CA LYS A 190 21.39 -2.38 -0.07
C LYS A 190 22.33 -3.58 -0.21
N PRO A 191 22.62 -4.38 0.84
CA PRO A 191 23.49 -5.54 0.72
C PRO A 191 22.89 -6.67 -0.13
N TRP A 192 21.57 -6.68 -0.31
CA TRP A 192 20.82 -7.78 -0.93
C TRP A 192 20.11 -7.38 -2.22
N LYS A 193 20.39 -6.20 -2.79
CA LYS A 193 19.68 -5.66 -3.98
C LYS A 193 19.68 -6.66 -5.15
N HIS A 194 20.83 -7.26 -5.42
CA HIS A 194 21.02 -8.28 -6.46
C HIS A 194 20.21 -9.57 -6.19
N LEU A 195 20.18 -10.04 -4.93
CA LEU A 195 19.38 -11.21 -4.54
C LEU A 195 17.87 -10.93 -4.65
N CYS A 196 17.46 -9.74 -4.24
CA CYS A 196 16.07 -9.29 -4.33
C CYS A 196 15.63 -8.99 -5.76
N ARG A 197 16.57 -8.90 -6.72
CA ARG A 197 16.33 -8.47 -8.10
C ARG A 197 15.52 -7.18 -8.10
N PHE A 198 16.00 -6.21 -7.33
CA PHE A 198 15.47 -4.83 -7.33
C PHE A 198 16.19 -4.01 -8.39
N ASP A 199 16.33 -4.62 -9.57
CA ASP A 199 16.96 -4.04 -10.74
C ASP A 199 15.83 -3.45 -11.58
N ALA A 200 15.97 -2.17 -11.94
CA ALA A 200 14.99 -1.41 -12.70
C ALA A 200 14.97 -1.83 -14.18
#